data_AF-A0A667IIG2-F1
#
_entry.id   AF-A0A667IIG2-F1
#
_cell.length_a   1.000
_cell.length_b   1.000
_cell.length_c   1.000
_cell.angle_alpha   90.00
_cell.angle_beta   90.00
_cell.angle_gamma   90.00
#
_symmetry.space_group_name_H-M   'P 1'
#
loop_
_entity.id
_entity.type
_entity.pdbx_description
1 polymer ?
#
loop_
_entity_poly.entity_id
_entity_poly.type
_entity_poly.pdbx_seq_one_letter_code
_entity_poly.pdbx_strand_id
1 'polypeptide(L)'
;MRGPGQADCVVAIGRPLGEAVTVQVLESSLNCSTGDMLLLWSRLTWRKMCGKLSDMTFSSRANTLLVRQRRERPEGGVVLRYRSQPAPGASHRECDMQLFGPWGKIVSPSMSPRGRNLGGCRIFINVAPRARIAIHALVTSVGTGTDASHILIRDIHSLKTMTFRGQQALFWESEGSQAEMEFSQGFMEAGASLWGLYWTLGSRVQEKHKPRFWKGKKRT
;
A
#
# COMPACT_ATOMS: atom_id res chain seq x y z
N MET A 1 -7.59 -9.87 -16.51
CA MET A 1 -8.66 -10.84 -16.80
C MET A 1 -9.42 -11.13 -15.50
N ARG A 2 -10.63 -10.58 -15.34
CA ARG A 2 -11.50 -10.82 -14.19
C ARG A 2 -12.31 -12.09 -14.47
N GLY A 3 -12.15 -13.13 -13.66
CA GLY A 3 -13.00 -14.32 -13.73
C GLY A 3 -14.42 -14.02 -13.22
N PRO A 4 -15.43 -14.77 -13.67
CA PRO A 4 -16.78 -14.65 -13.14
C PRO A 4 -16.78 -15.11 -11.67
N GLY A 5 -17.29 -14.27 -10.75
CA GLY A 5 -17.62 -14.74 -9.39
C GLY A 5 -16.90 -14.10 -8.20
N GLN A 6 -16.18 -12.98 -8.33
CA GLN A 6 -15.75 -12.27 -7.11
C GLN A 6 -16.89 -11.40 -6.58
N ALA A 7 -17.78 -12.01 -5.79
CA ALA A 7 -18.76 -11.29 -4.98
C ALA A 7 -18.08 -10.49 -3.85
N ASP A 8 -16.76 -10.64 -3.68
CA ASP A 8 -15.92 -9.91 -2.72
C ASP A 8 -14.86 -9.03 -3.42
N CYS A 9 -15.18 -7.77 -3.65
CA CYS A 9 -14.34 -6.78 -4.30
C CYS A 9 -13.61 -5.92 -3.27
N VAL A 10 -12.35 -5.58 -3.53
CA VAL A 10 -11.58 -4.63 -2.72
C VAL A 10 -10.86 -3.65 -3.62
N VAL A 11 -11.00 -2.36 -3.35
CA VAL A 11 -10.28 -1.26 -4.02
C VAL A 11 -9.56 -0.40 -2.99
N ALA A 12 -8.44 0.20 -3.40
CA ALA A 12 -7.74 1.20 -2.59
C ALA A 12 -7.84 2.56 -3.29
N ILE A 13 -8.19 3.58 -2.51
CA ILE A 13 -8.18 4.98 -2.93
C ILE A 13 -6.97 5.63 -2.26
N GLY A 14 -6.05 6.13 -3.07
CA GLY A 14 -4.84 6.81 -2.63
C GLY A 14 -4.85 8.28 -3.01
N ARG A 15 -4.46 9.14 -2.09
CA ARG A 15 -4.33 10.59 -2.24
C ARG A 15 -2.92 11.07 -1.83
N PRO A 16 -2.50 12.27 -2.28
CA PRO A 16 -1.30 12.92 -1.79
C PRO A 16 -1.21 12.96 -0.26
N LEU A 17 0.02 13.01 0.26
CA LEU A 17 0.27 13.24 1.69
C LEU A 17 -0.35 14.57 2.13
N GLY A 18 -0.82 14.63 3.37
CA GLY A 18 -1.54 15.80 3.89
C GLY A 18 -3.02 15.87 3.51
N GLU A 19 -3.52 14.99 2.64
CA GLU A 19 -4.95 14.87 2.33
C GLU A 19 -5.61 13.71 3.09
N ALA A 20 -6.92 13.83 3.28
CA ALA A 20 -7.84 12.81 3.75
C ALA A 20 -8.82 12.47 2.63
N VAL A 21 -9.30 11.22 2.64
CA VAL A 21 -10.27 10.70 1.68
C VAL A 21 -11.66 10.77 2.28
N THR A 22 -12.55 11.52 1.64
CA THR A 22 -13.99 11.50 1.95
C THR A 22 -14.73 10.72 0.89
N VAL A 23 -15.59 9.80 1.30
CA VAL A 23 -16.45 8.99 0.42
C VAL A 23 -17.91 9.24 0.76
N GLN A 24 -18.72 9.51 -0.26
CA GLN A 24 -20.17 9.59 -0.19
C GLN A 24 -20.75 8.39 -0.95
N VAL A 25 -21.73 7.72 -0.34
CA VAL A 25 -22.52 6.69 -1.00
C VAL A 25 -23.67 7.36 -1.76
N LEU A 26 -23.66 7.24 -3.08
CA LEU A 26 -24.74 7.80 -3.92
C LEU A 26 -25.90 6.82 -4.00
N GLU A 27 -25.59 5.55 -4.24
CA GLU A 27 -26.57 4.47 -4.40
C GLU A 27 -26.05 3.21 -3.73
N SER A 28 -26.97 2.41 -3.18
CA SER A 28 -26.67 1.11 -2.57
C SER A 28 -27.85 0.17 -2.71
N SER A 29 -27.58 -1.04 -3.20
CA SER A 29 -28.54 -2.14 -3.24
C SER A 29 -28.13 -3.31 -2.33
N LEU A 30 -27.23 -3.08 -1.36
CA LEU A 30 -26.72 -4.14 -0.49
C LEU A 30 -27.81 -4.66 0.44
N ASN A 31 -27.91 -5.99 0.55
CA ASN A 31 -28.85 -6.67 1.44
C ASN A 31 -28.13 -7.33 2.63
N CYS A 32 -28.32 -6.77 3.82
CA CYS A 32 -27.68 -7.25 5.05
C CYS A 32 -28.15 -8.64 5.46
N SER A 33 -29.41 -8.96 5.16
CA SER A 33 -30.02 -10.25 5.51
C SER A 33 -29.39 -11.39 4.71
N THR A 34 -28.84 -11.12 3.54
CA THR A 34 -28.09 -12.09 2.72
C THR A 34 -26.58 -12.07 3.01
N GLY A 35 -26.12 -11.22 3.92
CA GLY A 35 -24.69 -11.12 4.28
C GLY A 35 -23.89 -10.12 3.44
N ASP A 36 -24.53 -9.27 2.63
CA ASP A 36 -23.84 -8.20 1.92
C ASP A 36 -23.30 -7.15 2.91
N MET A 37 -22.18 -6.53 2.57
CA MET A 37 -21.58 -5.49 3.40
C MET A 37 -20.62 -4.60 2.63
N LEU A 38 -20.53 -3.35 3.08
CA LEU A 38 -19.50 -2.40 2.70
C LEU A 38 -18.56 -2.19 3.90
N LEU A 39 -17.27 -2.38 3.70
CA LEU A 39 -16.24 -2.12 4.69
C LEU A 39 -15.31 -1.02 4.17
N LEU A 40 -15.20 0.05 4.94
CA LEU A 40 -14.27 1.15 4.71
C LEU A 40 -13.20 1.10 5.78
N TRP A 41 -11.92 1.06 5.43
CA TRP A 41 -10.86 1.12 6.43
C TRP A 41 -9.62 1.85 5.95
N SER A 42 -9.03 2.57 6.88
CA SER A 42 -7.73 3.22 6.78
C SER A 42 -6.85 2.67 7.90
N ARG A 43 -5.61 3.17 8.01
CA ARG A 43 -4.72 2.83 9.12
C ARG A 43 -5.30 3.17 10.50
N LEU A 44 -6.11 4.24 10.59
CA LEU A 44 -6.55 4.80 11.88
C LEU A 44 -8.02 4.54 12.19
N THR A 45 -8.84 4.29 11.16
CA THR A 45 -10.28 4.17 11.29
C THR A 45 -10.80 3.07 10.39
N TRP A 46 -11.79 2.33 10.87
CA TRP A 46 -12.53 1.39 10.05
C TRP A 46 -14.03 1.50 10.36
N ARG A 47 -14.85 1.16 9.38
CA ARG A 47 -16.30 1.16 9.50
C ARG A 47 -16.88 0.09 8.59
N LYS A 48 -17.58 -0.88 9.20
CA LYS A 48 -18.47 -1.79 8.49
C LYS A 48 -19.85 -1.16 8.44
N MET A 49 -20.46 -1.16 7.27
CA MET A 49 -21.77 -0.59 7.02
C MET A 49 -22.61 -1.55 6.19
N CYS A 50 -23.90 -1.57 6.49
CA CYS A 50 -24.93 -2.23 5.70
C CYS A 50 -26.28 -1.60 6.04
N GLY A 51 -27.23 -1.60 5.11
CA GLY A 51 -28.59 -1.09 5.31
C GLY A 51 -28.87 0.14 4.47
N LYS A 52 -29.48 1.17 5.06
CA LYS A 52 -29.76 2.44 4.38
C LYS A 52 -28.47 3.26 4.25
N LEU A 53 -27.70 2.96 3.20
CA LEU A 53 -26.39 3.59 2.96
C LEU A 53 -26.46 4.84 2.08
N SER A 54 -27.52 5.02 1.28
CA SER A 54 -27.64 6.19 0.40
C SER A 54 -27.50 7.49 1.18
N ASP A 55 -26.73 8.43 0.63
CA ASP A 55 -26.34 9.72 1.21
C ASP A 55 -25.41 9.66 2.44
N MET A 56 -25.02 8.47 2.90
CA MET A 56 -24.02 8.38 3.95
C MET A 56 -22.66 8.88 3.48
N THR A 57 -22.00 9.66 4.33
CA THR A 57 -20.65 10.16 4.11
C THR A 57 -19.70 9.61 5.16
N PHE A 58 -18.51 9.18 4.72
CA PHE A 58 -17.41 8.72 5.55
C PHE A 58 -16.16 9.53 5.23
N SER A 59 -15.43 9.99 6.24
CA SER A 59 -14.13 10.65 6.05
C SER A 59 -13.04 9.87 6.77
N SER A 60 -11.96 9.56 6.06
CA SER A 60 -10.75 9.00 6.67
C SER A 60 -9.94 10.10 7.37
N ARG A 61 -9.04 9.70 8.25
CA ARG A 61 -7.98 10.60 8.80
C ARG A 61 -6.63 10.38 8.12
N ALA A 62 -6.63 9.68 6.99
CA ALA A 62 -5.43 9.27 6.28
C ALA A 62 -5.64 9.44 4.78
N ASN A 63 -4.55 9.61 4.06
CA ASN A 63 -4.54 9.80 2.60
C ASN A 63 -4.87 8.52 1.82
N THR A 64 -5.04 7.39 2.49
CA THR A 64 -5.38 6.11 1.87
C THR A 64 -6.60 5.49 2.53
N LEU A 65 -7.54 5.01 1.72
CA LEU A 65 -8.76 4.35 2.16
C LEU A 65 -8.98 3.07 1.34
N LEU A 66 -9.11 1.94 2.01
CA LEU A 66 -9.55 0.70 1.40
C LEU A 66 -11.06 0.58 1.50
N VAL A 67 -11.66 0.13 0.41
CA VAL A 67 -13.10 -0.08 0.24
C VAL A 67 -13.30 -1.52 -0.17
N ARG A 68 -13.98 -2.30 0.65
CA ARG A 68 -14.36 -3.69 0.35
C ARG A 68 -15.86 -3.80 0.28
N GLN A 69 -16.34 -4.31 -0.83
CA GLN A 69 -17.72 -4.72 -1.00
C GLN A 69 -17.76 -6.24 -1.02
N ARG A 70 -18.41 -6.84 -0.03
CA ARG A 70 -18.78 -8.25 -0.08
C ARG A 70 -20.26 -8.34 -0.39
N ARG A 71 -20.60 -9.23 -1.30
CA ARG A 71 -21.96 -9.61 -1.68
C ARG A 71 -22.06 -11.12 -1.69
N GLU A 72 -23.27 -11.62 -1.58
CA GLU A 72 -23.56 -13.02 -1.83
C GLU A 72 -23.87 -13.28 -3.32
N ARG A 73 -24.56 -12.33 -3.97
CA ARG A 73 -24.93 -12.40 -5.39
C ARG A 73 -24.19 -11.33 -6.22
N PRO A 74 -23.95 -11.56 -7.51
CA PRO A 74 -23.20 -10.63 -8.37
C PRO A 74 -24.01 -9.38 -8.79
N GLU A 75 -25.33 -9.39 -8.61
CA GLU A 75 -26.24 -8.29 -8.99
C GLU A 75 -26.14 -7.09 -8.03
N GLY A 76 -26.48 -5.90 -8.51
CA GLY A 76 -26.50 -4.67 -7.72
C GLY A 76 -25.11 -4.18 -7.30
N GLY A 77 -25.01 -3.40 -6.22
CA GLY A 77 -23.74 -2.91 -5.66
C GLY A 77 -23.87 -1.57 -4.97
N VAL A 78 -22.75 -0.86 -4.87
CA VAL A 78 -22.68 0.52 -4.35
C VAL A 78 -22.01 1.44 -5.35
N VAL A 79 -22.56 2.65 -5.47
CA VAL A 79 -21.96 3.74 -6.24
C VAL A 79 -21.38 4.74 -5.24
N LEU A 80 -20.08 4.97 -5.36
CA LEU A 80 -19.34 5.84 -4.43
C LEU A 80 -18.77 7.05 -5.17
N ARG A 81 -18.94 8.23 -4.58
CA ARG A 81 -18.20 9.44 -4.94
C ARG A 81 -17.12 9.68 -3.91
N TYR A 82 -15.87 9.84 -4.35
CA TYR A 82 -14.79 10.20 -3.45
C TYR A 82 -14.28 11.61 -3.75
N ARG A 83 -13.79 12.29 -2.72
CA ARG A 83 -13.12 13.59 -2.81
C ARG A 83 -11.98 13.66 -1.82
N SER A 84 -11.14 14.66 -2.02
CA SER A 84 -9.99 14.92 -1.16
C SER A 84 -10.23 16.15 -0.32
N GLN A 85 -9.79 16.11 0.93
CA GLN A 85 -9.84 17.23 1.85
C GLN A 85 -8.50 17.36 2.54
N PRO A 86 -8.03 18.56 2.87
CA PRO A 86 -6.88 18.72 3.76
C PRO A 86 -7.12 17.95 5.07
N ALA A 87 -6.13 17.20 5.54
CA ALA A 87 -6.20 16.43 6.78
C ALA A 87 -5.59 17.23 7.94
N PRO A 88 -6.40 17.81 8.85
CA PRO A 88 -5.88 18.55 9.99
C PRO A 88 -5.07 17.62 10.88
N GLY A 89 -3.82 17.99 11.17
CA GLY A 89 -2.91 17.18 11.99
C GLY A 89 -2.21 16.03 11.26
N ALA A 90 -2.19 16.02 9.92
CA ALA A 90 -1.40 15.05 9.16
C ALA A 90 0.11 15.21 9.43
N SER A 91 0.69 14.24 10.15
CA SER A 91 2.12 14.20 10.48
C SER A 91 2.94 13.55 9.36
N HIS A 92 3.22 14.34 8.32
CA HIS A 92 4.22 14.01 7.29
C HIS A 92 5.31 15.07 7.26
N ARG A 93 6.52 14.66 6.85
CA ARG A 93 7.65 15.55 6.60
C ARG A 93 7.60 16.03 5.16
N GLU A 94 8.22 17.17 4.88
CA GLU A 94 8.32 17.72 3.52
C GLU A 94 9.01 16.76 2.54
N CYS A 95 9.93 15.93 3.04
CA CYS A 95 10.63 14.93 2.23
C CYS A 95 9.92 13.57 2.15
N ASP A 96 8.79 13.39 2.85
CA ASP A 96 8.05 12.14 2.76
C ASP A 96 7.42 12.02 1.35
N MET A 97 7.46 10.81 0.79
CA MET A 97 6.92 10.53 -0.54
C MET A 97 5.86 9.43 -0.47
N GLN A 98 4.84 9.55 -1.33
CA GLN A 98 3.83 8.52 -1.50
C GLN A 98 3.88 8.00 -2.93
N LEU A 99 4.05 6.69 -3.07
CA LEU A 99 4.08 5.96 -4.33
C LEU A 99 2.83 5.07 -4.44
N PHE A 100 2.27 5.03 -5.65
CA PHE A 100 1.10 4.22 -5.99
C PHE A 100 1.34 3.47 -7.28
N GLY A 101 0.61 2.37 -7.46
CA GLY A 101 0.57 1.63 -8.72
C GLY A 101 1.33 0.29 -8.67
N PRO A 102 1.26 -0.51 -9.74
CA PRO A 102 1.77 -1.87 -9.75
C PRO A 102 3.30 -1.95 -9.81
N TRP A 103 3.98 -0.88 -10.20
CA TRP A 103 5.43 -0.78 -10.21
C TRP A 103 5.82 0.69 -10.18
N GLY A 104 7.08 0.97 -9.82
CA GLY A 104 7.60 2.32 -9.82
C GLY A 104 9.06 2.39 -9.39
N LYS A 105 9.63 3.60 -9.50
CA LYS A 105 11.00 3.89 -9.09
C LYS A 105 11.04 4.33 -7.63
N ILE A 106 12.08 3.91 -6.92
CA ILE A 106 12.43 4.37 -5.59
C ILE A 106 13.72 5.17 -5.73
N VAL A 107 13.68 6.41 -5.26
CA VAL A 107 14.86 7.26 -5.17
C VAL A 107 14.92 7.78 -3.74
N SER A 108 16.11 7.77 -3.12
CA SER A 108 16.30 8.34 -1.79
C SER A 108 15.81 9.79 -1.77
N PRO A 109 15.02 10.20 -0.76
CA PRO A 109 14.62 11.59 -0.61
C PRO A 109 15.84 12.51 -0.53
N SER A 110 15.74 13.73 -1.04
CA SER A 110 16.78 14.75 -0.85
C SER A 110 16.57 15.48 0.48
N MET A 111 17.67 15.91 1.12
CA MET A 111 17.54 16.85 2.24
C MET A 111 16.86 18.13 1.76
N SER A 112 15.92 18.64 2.55
CA SER A 112 15.38 19.97 2.27
C SER A 112 16.48 21.01 2.54
N PRO A 113 16.58 22.09 1.73
CA PRO A 113 17.58 23.13 1.93
C PRO A 113 17.46 23.86 3.29
N ARG A 114 16.34 23.66 4.00
CA ARG A 114 16.10 24.22 5.34
C ARG A 114 16.61 23.34 6.48
N GLY A 115 17.17 22.16 6.22
CA GLY A 115 17.78 21.29 7.25
C GLY A 115 16.81 20.77 8.32
N ARG A 116 15.50 20.76 8.05
CA ARG A 116 14.45 20.51 9.07
C ARG A 116 13.90 19.08 9.09
N ASN A 117 14.56 18.11 8.47
CA ASN A 117 14.10 16.72 8.49
C ASN A 117 14.60 16.01 9.76
N LEU A 118 14.22 16.52 10.93
CA LEU A 118 14.52 15.88 12.22
C LEU A 118 13.90 14.47 12.23
N GLY A 119 14.76 13.45 12.27
CA GLY A 119 14.40 12.03 12.34
C GLY A 119 14.20 11.29 11.02
N GLY A 120 14.71 11.78 9.89
CA GLY A 120 14.76 11.03 8.61
C GLY A 120 13.62 11.33 7.61
N CYS A 121 13.49 10.52 6.56
CA CYS A 121 12.45 10.67 5.52
C CYS A 121 11.82 9.33 5.18
N ARG A 122 10.53 9.32 4.83
CA ARG A 122 9.78 8.07 4.58
C ARG A 122 9.20 8.01 3.17
N ILE A 123 9.21 6.83 2.60
CA ILE A 123 8.52 6.50 1.36
C ILE A 123 7.42 5.49 1.69
N PHE A 124 6.18 5.84 1.38
CA PHE A 124 5.02 4.98 1.51
C PHE A 124 4.70 4.37 0.15
N ILE A 125 4.59 3.04 0.06
CA ILE A 125 4.27 2.32 -1.18
C ILE A 125 2.96 1.60 -1.00
N ASN A 126 1.97 1.96 -1.82
CA ASN A 126 0.65 1.33 -1.79
C ASN A 126 0.31 0.73 -3.15
N VAL A 127 0.11 -0.58 -3.16
CA VAL A 127 -0.30 -1.33 -4.36
C VAL A 127 -1.74 -1.82 -4.22
N ALA A 128 -2.24 -2.56 -5.22
CA ALA A 128 -3.59 -3.11 -5.16
C ALA A 128 -3.79 -4.00 -3.91
N PRO A 129 -4.94 -3.96 -3.22
CA PRO A 129 -5.16 -4.62 -1.92
C PRO A 129 -4.81 -6.12 -1.81
N ARG A 130 -4.88 -6.86 -2.92
CA ARG A 130 -4.59 -8.31 -3.00
C ARG A 130 -3.20 -8.63 -3.57
N ALA A 131 -2.42 -7.61 -3.92
CA ALA A 131 -1.06 -7.75 -4.40
C ALA A 131 -0.06 -7.67 -3.24
N ARG A 132 1.11 -8.25 -3.46
CA ARG A 132 2.28 -8.06 -2.59
C ARG A 132 3.30 -7.19 -3.32
N ILE A 133 4.32 -6.74 -2.62
CA ILE A 133 5.34 -5.81 -3.10
C ILE A 133 6.68 -6.55 -3.06
N ALA A 134 7.45 -6.44 -4.14
CA ALA A 134 8.88 -6.69 -4.12
C ALA A 134 9.61 -5.37 -4.32
N ILE A 135 10.73 -5.21 -3.62
CA ILE A 135 11.63 -4.06 -3.72
C ILE A 135 13.02 -4.59 -4.04
N HIS A 136 13.64 -3.99 -5.04
CA HIS A 136 15.06 -4.17 -5.34
C HIS A 136 15.70 -2.80 -5.50
N ALA A 137 16.71 -2.52 -4.67
CA ALA A 137 17.37 -1.22 -4.68
C ALA A 137 18.88 -1.33 -4.43
N LEU A 138 19.59 -0.33 -4.93
CA LEU A 138 21.04 -0.20 -4.90
C LEU A 138 21.41 1.16 -4.29
N VAL A 139 22.36 1.15 -3.37
CA VAL A 139 22.99 2.37 -2.85
C VAL A 139 24.03 2.82 -3.88
N THR A 140 23.80 3.97 -4.49
CA THR A 140 24.61 4.49 -5.61
C THR A 140 25.74 5.42 -5.15
N SER A 141 25.60 6.03 -3.97
CA SER A 141 26.65 6.82 -3.33
C SER A 141 26.78 6.36 -1.89
N VAL A 142 27.97 5.85 -1.53
CA VAL A 142 28.31 5.54 -0.16
C VAL A 142 28.80 6.85 0.46
N GLY A 143 27.91 7.53 1.17
CA GLY A 143 28.27 8.71 1.94
C GLY A 143 29.37 8.42 2.98
N THR A 144 29.86 9.44 3.68
CA THR A 144 30.72 9.26 4.86
C THR A 144 29.87 8.69 6.01
N GLY A 145 29.53 7.40 5.91
CA GLY A 145 28.56 6.75 6.75
C GLY A 145 29.04 6.63 8.19
N THR A 146 28.27 7.19 9.12
CA THR A 146 28.37 6.88 10.54
C THR A 146 27.58 5.61 10.86
N ASP A 147 27.82 4.98 12.02
CA ASP A 147 27.07 3.80 12.50
C ASP A 147 25.54 4.02 12.63
N ALA A 148 25.09 5.28 12.50
CA ALA A 148 23.68 5.69 12.54
C ALA A 148 22.97 5.63 11.17
N SER A 149 23.70 5.45 10.06
CA SER A 149 23.12 5.36 8.71
C SER A 149 22.42 4.01 8.49
N HIS A 150 21.11 4.05 8.27
CA HIS A 150 20.33 2.84 8.01
C HIS A 150 19.07 3.14 7.20
N ILE A 151 18.56 2.09 6.56
CA ILE A 151 17.29 2.08 5.86
C ILE A 151 16.42 1.01 6.49
N LEU A 152 15.18 1.35 6.82
CA LEU A 152 14.25 0.45 7.47
C LEU A 152 13.06 0.23 6.54
N ILE A 153 12.75 -1.03 6.22
CA ILE A 153 11.56 -1.40 5.43
C ILE A 153 10.59 -2.14 6.33
N ARG A 154 9.38 -1.60 6.45
CA ARG A 154 8.29 -2.14 7.26
C ARG A 154 7.13 -2.57 6.38
N ASP A 155 6.70 -3.82 6.54
CA ASP A 155 5.42 -4.29 6.02
C ASP A 155 4.29 -3.78 6.94
N ILE A 156 3.32 -3.05 6.40
CA ILE A 156 2.23 -2.48 7.21
C ILE A 156 1.21 -3.56 7.63
N HIS A 157 1.06 -4.64 6.86
CA HIS A 157 0.16 -5.73 7.16
C HIS A 157 0.69 -6.61 8.30
N SER A 158 1.94 -7.06 8.21
CA SER A 158 2.53 -7.96 9.22
C SER A 158 3.28 -7.22 10.33
N LEU A 159 3.51 -5.91 10.17
CA LEU A 159 4.36 -5.07 11.02
C LEU A 159 5.83 -5.54 11.10
N LYS A 160 6.21 -6.53 10.28
CA LYS A 160 7.60 -6.99 10.18
C LYS A 160 8.46 -5.87 9.63
N THR A 161 9.60 -5.70 10.26
CA THR A 161 10.54 -4.63 9.97
C THR A 161 11.91 -5.25 9.69
N MET A 162 12.55 -4.80 8.61
CA MET A 162 13.88 -5.22 8.23
C MET A 162 14.77 -3.99 8.09
N THR A 163 15.95 -4.04 8.71
CA THR A 163 16.89 -2.92 8.74
C THR A 163 18.11 -3.26 7.91
N PHE A 164 18.47 -2.34 7.01
CA PHE A 164 19.64 -2.41 6.15
C PHE A 164 20.65 -1.36 6.62
N ARG A 165 21.89 -1.80 6.87
CA ARG A 165 23.05 -1.00 7.28
C ARG A 165 24.24 -1.39 6.41
N GLY A 166 24.77 -0.45 5.64
CA GLY A 166 25.97 -0.65 4.84
C GLY A 166 25.85 -1.62 3.65
N GLN A 167 24.70 -2.27 3.41
CA GLN A 167 24.52 -3.08 2.21
C GLN A 167 24.43 -2.19 0.96
N GLN A 168 25.16 -2.57 -0.08
CA GLN A 168 25.13 -1.89 -1.39
C GLN A 168 23.88 -2.22 -2.19
N ALA A 169 23.28 -3.40 -1.96
CA ALA A 169 22.07 -3.86 -2.61
C ALA A 169 21.10 -4.41 -1.56
N LEU A 170 19.81 -4.18 -1.76
CA LEU A 170 18.75 -4.78 -0.96
C LEU A 170 17.68 -5.40 -1.84
N PHE A 171 17.18 -6.54 -1.36
CA PHE A 171 16.00 -7.20 -1.89
C PHE A 171 15.05 -7.47 -0.73
N TRP A 172 13.76 -7.18 -0.94
CA TRP A 172 12.75 -7.32 0.08
C TRP A 172 11.39 -7.65 -0.53
N GLU A 173 10.61 -8.51 0.13
CA GLU A 173 9.25 -8.83 -0.25
C GLU A 173 8.29 -8.62 0.92
N SER A 174 7.09 -8.11 0.60
CA SER A 174 6.00 -7.98 1.56
C SER A 174 5.10 -9.21 1.59
N GLU A 175 4.37 -9.35 2.68
CA GLU A 175 3.18 -10.17 2.83
C GLU A 175 1.91 -9.37 2.45
N GLY A 176 1.92 -8.04 2.65
CA GLY A 176 0.79 -7.14 2.39
C GLY A 176 0.91 -6.27 1.13
N SER A 177 -0.09 -5.42 0.92
CA SER A 177 -0.17 -4.46 -0.20
C SER A 177 0.37 -3.06 0.14
N GLN A 178 0.98 -2.90 1.30
CA GLN A 178 1.46 -1.63 1.83
C GLN A 178 2.83 -1.81 2.49
N ALA A 179 3.78 -0.94 2.13
CA ALA A 179 5.11 -0.91 2.71
C ALA A 179 5.51 0.53 3.07
N GLU A 180 6.30 0.68 4.13
CA GLU A 180 6.90 1.94 4.56
C GLU A 180 8.41 1.76 4.59
N MET A 181 9.13 2.63 3.87
CA MET A 181 10.59 2.65 3.81
C MET A 181 11.09 3.93 4.46
N GLU A 182 11.81 3.83 5.57
CA GLU A 182 12.38 4.94 6.31
C GLU A 182 13.89 5.04 6.06
N PHE A 183 14.33 6.24 5.70
CA PHE A 183 15.74 6.61 5.57
C PHE A 183 16.13 7.38 6.83
N SER A 184 17.11 6.86 7.56
CA SER A 184 17.55 7.47 8.81
C SER A 184 18.13 8.87 8.56
N GLN A 185 18.13 9.71 9.61
CA GLN A 185 18.78 11.02 9.53
C GLN A 185 20.27 10.89 9.16
N GLY A 186 20.98 9.90 9.73
CA GLY A 186 22.38 9.63 9.39
C GLY A 186 22.60 9.20 7.93
N PHE A 187 21.63 8.51 7.31
CA PHE A 187 21.69 8.19 5.88
C PHE A 187 21.63 9.46 5.02
N MET A 188 20.71 10.37 5.38
CA MET A 188 20.50 11.62 4.68
C MET A 188 21.68 12.59 4.84
N GLU A 189 22.22 12.71 6.07
CA GLU A 189 23.37 13.58 6.39
C GLU A 189 24.67 13.10 5.75
N ALA A 190 24.84 11.79 5.59
CA ALA A 190 26.02 11.23 4.93
C ALA A 190 26.07 11.56 3.43
N GLY A 191 25.01 12.10 2.83
CA GLY A 191 24.92 12.32 1.39
C GLY A 191 24.83 11.01 0.59
N ALA A 192 24.40 9.92 1.25
CA ALA A 192 24.18 8.64 0.58
C ALA A 192 22.95 8.73 -0.33
N SER A 193 23.01 8.03 -1.47
CA SER A 193 21.89 7.99 -2.41
C SER A 193 21.50 6.56 -2.69
N LEU A 194 20.19 6.33 -2.86
CA LEU A 194 19.63 5.03 -3.23
C LEU A 194 18.77 5.17 -4.47
N TRP A 195 18.90 4.20 -5.36
CA TRP A 195 18.04 4.03 -6.53
C TRP A 195 17.52 2.60 -6.57
N GLY A 196 16.25 2.43 -6.90
CA GLY A 196 15.65 1.12 -6.99
C GLY A 196 14.32 1.10 -7.71
N LEU A 197 13.73 -0.08 -7.71
CA LEU A 197 12.43 -0.37 -8.31
C LEU A 197 11.59 -1.17 -7.32
N TYR A 198 10.28 -0.92 -7.34
CA TYR A 198 9.31 -1.83 -6.75
C TYR A 198 8.35 -2.34 -7.81
N TRP A 199 7.78 -3.52 -7.56
CA TRP A 199 6.73 -4.09 -8.39
C TRP A 199 5.81 -5.00 -7.59
N THR A 200 4.62 -5.24 -8.13
CA THR A 200 3.63 -6.12 -7.52
C THR A 200 3.95 -7.58 -7.82
N LEU A 201 3.92 -8.40 -6.78
CA LEU A 201 3.88 -9.86 -6.91
C LEU A 201 2.44 -10.33 -6.96
N GLY A 202 2.20 -11.40 -7.72
CA GLY A 202 0.91 -12.08 -7.78
C GLY A 202 0.45 -12.59 -6.42
N SER A 203 -0.87 -12.78 -6.26
CA SER A 203 -1.41 -13.39 -5.04
C SER A 203 -1.02 -14.86 -4.98
N ARG A 204 -0.60 -15.36 -3.81
CA ARG A 204 -0.26 -16.79 -3.60
C ARG A 204 -1.45 -17.73 -3.88
N VAL A 205 -2.68 -17.20 -3.95
CA VAL A 205 -3.89 -17.97 -4.26
C VAL A 205 -3.89 -18.47 -5.72
N GLN A 206 -3.23 -17.76 -6.65
CA GLN A 206 -3.06 -18.24 -8.03
C GLN A 206 -1.96 -19.31 -8.17
N GLU A 207 -1.00 -19.37 -7.26
CA GLU A 207 0.10 -20.33 -7.32
C GLU A 207 -0.34 -21.78 -7.06
N LYS A 208 -1.46 -21.97 -6.34
CA LYS A 208 -2.07 -23.30 -6.13
C LYS A 208 -2.81 -23.86 -7.36
N HIS A 209 -3.00 -23.08 -8.41
CA HIS A 209 -3.74 -23.49 -9.62
C HIS A 209 -2.84 -23.78 -10.83
N LYS A 210 -1.55 -24.10 -10.62
CA LYS A 210 -0.74 -24.72 -11.68
C LYS A 210 -1.14 -26.20 -11.80
N PRO A 211 -1.79 -26.66 -12.88
CA PRO A 211 -2.08 -28.08 -13.03
C PRO A 211 -0.75 -28.84 -13.12
N ARG A 212 -0.59 -29.85 -12.27
CA ARG A 212 0.48 -30.83 -12.42
C ARG A 212 0.29 -31.53 -13.75
N PHE A 213 1.10 -31.19 -14.75
CA PHE A 213 1.10 -31.84 -16.04
C PHE A 213 1.49 -33.31 -15.83
N TRP A 214 0.57 -34.21 -16.18
CA TRP A 214 0.77 -35.66 -16.17
C TRP A 214 2.02 -36.03 -17.00
N LYS A 215 3.00 -36.70 -16.39
CA LYS A 215 3.98 -37.48 -17.14
C LYS A 215 3.34 -38.82 -17.50
N GLY A 216 2.87 -38.92 -18.74
CA GLY A 216 2.43 -40.17 -19.34
C GLY A 216 3.55 -41.21 -19.35
N LYS A 217 3.23 -42.39 -18.83
CA LYS A 217 4.05 -43.60 -18.81
C LYS A 217 4.12 -44.15 -20.24
N LYS A 218 5.26 -44.05 -20.92
CA LYS A 218 5.50 -44.83 -22.16
C LYS A 218 5.84 -46.26 -21.76
N ARG A 219 4.95 -47.19 -22.09
CA ARG A 219 5.25 -48.61 -22.27
C ARG A 219 5.92 -48.78 -23.64
N THR A 220 7.12 -49.34 -23.64
CA THR A 220 7.60 -50.33 -24.62
C THR A 220 8.68 -51.13 -23.92
#